data_AF-A0A7S2E341-F1
#
_entry.id   AF-A0A7S2E341-F1
#
_cell.length_a   1.000
_cell.length_b   1.000
_cell.length_c   1.000
_cell.angle_alpha   90.00
_cell.angle_beta   90.00
_cell.angle_gamma   90.00
#
_symmetry.space_group_name_H-M   'P 1'
#
loop_
_entity.id
_entity.type
_entity.pdbx_description
1 polymer ?
#
loop_
_entity_poly.entity_id
_entity_poly.type
_entity_poly.pdbx_seq_one_letter_code
_entity_poly.pdbx_strand_id
1 'polypeptide(L)'
;ASVTIMSTLESYFEYECALSCGIPEVTLEGTPEDWRILRAKIEKLHNYDIKGKSQDMSKWQNLLIPLMDEFVKSAEGNPDLTFWDNICSEKGGGSGPTYLS
;
A
#
# COMPACT_ATOMS: atom_id res chain seq x y z
N ALA A 1 -1.27 41.97 -3.88
CA ALA A 1 0.07 41.93 -3.25
C ALA A 1 0.55 40.52 -2.88
N SER A 2 -0.04 39.44 -3.42
CA SER A 2 0.37 38.05 -3.10
C SER A 2 1.46 37.52 -4.05
N VAL A 3 1.41 37.86 -5.34
CA VAL A 3 2.40 37.40 -6.34
C VAL A 3 3.80 37.99 -6.10
N THR A 4 3.89 39.18 -5.53
CA THR A 4 5.17 39.87 -5.28
C THR A 4 5.99 39.22 -4.15
N ILE A 5 5.35 38.52 -3.21
CA ILE A 5 6.07 37.78 -2.16
C ILE A 5 6.63 36.47 -2.73
N MET A 6 5.91 35.81 -3.64
CA MET A 6 6.37 34.57 -4.28
C MET A 6 7.64 34.80 -5.10
N SER A 7 7.78 35.94 -5.79
CA SER A 7 9.01 36.25 -6.55
C SER A 7 10.24 36.47 -5.68
N THR A 8 10.09 36.83 -4.40
CA THR A 8 11.25 36.98 -3.48
C THR A 8 11.78 35.65 -2.96
N LEU A 9 11.01 34.56 -3.08
CA LEU A 9 11.35 33.22 -2.59
C LEU A 9 11.58 32.23 -3.74
N GLU A 10 11.54 32.69 -5.00
CA GLU A 10 11.67 31.87 -6.20
C GLU A 10 12.97 31.06 -6.24
N SER A 11 14.08 31.60 -5.73
CA SER A 11 15.36 30.88 -5.66
C SER A 11 15.40 29.77 -4.60
N TYR A 12 14.39 29.68 -3.73
CA TYR A 12 14.32 28.73 -2.61
C TYR A 12 13.28 27.63 -2.81
N PHE A 13 12.35 27.79 -3.76
CA PHE A 13 11.25 26.84 -3.97
C PHE A 13 11.07 26.56 -5.46
N GLU A 14 11.19 25.29 -5.83
CA GLU A 14 10.80 24.78 -7.14
C GLU A 14 9.35 24.28 -7.05
N TYR A 15 8.48 24.71 -7.97
CA TYR A 15 7.10 24.26 -8.02
C TYR A 15 7.04 22.94 -8.80
N GLU A 16 6.86 21.84 -8.09
CA GLU A 16 6.62 20.52 -8.67
C GLU A 16 5.16 20.11 -8.47
N CYS A 17 4.52 19.61 -9.53
CA CYS A 17 3.21 19.01 -9.47
C CYS A 17 3.36 17.51 -9.76
N ALA A 18 3.12 16.67 -8.74
CA ALA A 18 3.02 15.23 -8.90
C ALA A 18 1.55 14.82 -8.89
N LEU A 19 1.13 14.04 -9.88
CA LEU A 19 -0.20 13.41 -9.90
C LEU A 19 -0.06 12.00 -9.36
N SER A 20 -0.56 11.76 -8.15
CA SER A 20 -0.73 10.41 -7.60
C SER A 20 -2.14 9.93 -7.90
N CYS A 21 -2.30 8.74 -8.50
CA CYS A 21 -3.59 8.08 -8.67
C CYS A 21 -3.72 6.87 -7.75
N GLY A 22 -4.95 6.60 -7.28
CA GLY A 22 -5.30 5.36 -6.59
C GLY A 22 -5.53 4.21 -7.58
N ILE A 23 -5.92 3.04 -7.07
CA ILE A 23 -6.26 1.87 -7.89
C ILE A 23 -7.71 2.00 -8.38
N PRO A 24 -7.96 2.20 -9.69
CA PRO A 24 -9.32 2.46 -10.19
C PRO A 24 -10.17 1.18 -10.28
N GLU A 25 -9.55 0.03 -10.54
CA GLU A 25 -10.22 -1.26 -10.68
C GLU A 25 -9.22 -2.38 -10.35
N VAL A 26 -9.72 -3.46 -9.73
CA VAL A 26 -8.96 -4.67 -9.44
C VAL A 26 -9.70 -5.86 -10.01
N THR A 27 -9.05 -6.60 -10.90
CA THR A 27 -9.51 -7.90 -11.39
C THR A 27 -8.67 -8.99 -10.75
N LEU A 28 -9.29 -9.86 -9.96
CA LEU A 28 -8.66 -11.05 -9.41
C LEU A 28 -8.87 -12.21 -10.37
N GLU A 29 -7.78 -12.65 -10.99
CA GLU A 29 -7.78 -13.83 -11.87
C GLU A 29 -7.75 -15.14 -11.05
N GLY A 30 -8.32 -16.20 -11.62
CA GLY A 30 -8.36 -17.53 -11.01
C GLY A 30 -9.60 -17.79 -10.13
N THR A 31 -9.55 -18.86 -9.36
CA THR A 31 -10.66 -19.30 -8.48
C THR A 31 -10.39 -18.94 -7.02
N PRO A 32 -11.42 -18.84 -6.16
CA PRO A 32 -11.23 -18.66 -4.71
C PRO A 32 -10.31 -19.71 -4.09
N GLU A 33 -10.31 -20.93 -4.63
CA GLU A 33 -9.46 -22.01 -4.14
C GLU A 33 -7.98 -21.76 -4.45
N ASP A 34 -7.66 -21.17 -5.60
CA ASP A 34 -6.28 -20.79 -5.94
C ASP A 34 -5.71 -19.79 -4.93
N TRP A 35 -6.54 -18.83 -4.50
CA TRP A 35 -6.18 -17.84 -3.49
C TRP A 35 -6.01 -18.47 -2.09
N ARG A 36 -6.83 -19.47 -1.73
CA ARG A 36 -6.65 -20.23 -0.47
C ARG A 36 -5.36 -21.04 -0.48
N ILE A 37 -5.02 -21.66 -1.61
CA ILE A 37 -3.75 -22.39 -1.78
C ILE A 37 -2.57 -21.42 -1.63
N LEU A 38 -2.65 -20.22 -2.21
CA LEU A 38 -1.61 -19.20 -2.08
C LEU A 38 -1.43 -18.74 -0.63
N ARG A 39 -2.54 -18.47 0.08
CA ARG A 39 -2.54 -18.15 1.51
C ARG A 39 -1.85 -19.24 2.34
N ALA A 40 -2.18 -20.51 2.09
CA ALA A 40 -1.58 -21.65 2.80
C ALA A 40 -0.07 -21.82 2.51
N LYS A 41 0.40 -21.38 1.32
CA LYS A 41 1.85 -21.33 1.02
C LYS A 41 2.55 -20.24 1.81
N ILE A 42 1.94 -19.06 1.92
CA ILE A 42 2.47 -17.93 2.70
C ILE A 42 2.55 -18.27 4.18
N GLU A 43 1.59 -19.04 4.71
CA GLU A 43 1.65 -19.53 6.09
C GLU A 43 2.91 -20.38 6.36
N LYS A 44 3.47 -21.04 5.35
CA LYS A 44 4.70 -21.84 5.50
C LYS A 44 5.98 -21.03 5.36
N LEU A 45 5.89 -19.72 5.11
CA LEU A 45 7.04 -18.87 4.79
C LEU A 45 8.05 -18.78 5.95
N HIS A 46 7.60 -18.78 7.22
CA HIS A 46 8.48 -18.81 8.39
C HIS A 46 9.44 -20.01 8.43
N ASN A 47 9.09 -21.13 7.80
CA ASN A 47 9.96 -22.31 7.77
C ASN A 47 11.26 -22.08 7.00
N TYR A 48 11.32 -21.02 6.18
CA TYR A 48 12.49 -20.65 5.39
C TYR A 48 13.39 -19.63 6.11
N ASP A 49 13.11 -19.28 7.37
CA ASP A 49 14.00 -18.42 8.15
C ASP A 49 15.35 -19.10 8.40
N ILE A 50 16.43 -18.35 8.11
CA ILE A 50 17.80 -18.83 8.27
C ILE A 50 18.27 -18.56 9.70
N LYS A 51 18.55 -19.62 10.46
CA LYS A 51 19.09 -19.52 11.83
C LYS A 51 20.38 -18.70 11.84
N GLY A 52 20.44 -17.68 12.70
CA GLY A 52 21.59 -16.78 12.83
C GLY A 52 21.56 -15.55 11.91
N LYS A 53 20.49 -15.34 11.14
CA LYS A 53 20.21 -14.11 10.40
C LYS A 53 18.89 -13.49 10.86
N SER A 54 18.56 -12.32 10.30
CA SER A 54 17.25 -11.68 10.48
C SER A 54 16.12 -12.63 10.06
N GLN A 55 15.06 -12.68 10.88
CA GLN A 55 13.85 -13.47 10.61
C GLN A 55 12.95 -12.75 9.60
N ASP A 56 13.48 -12.49 8.41
CA ASP A 56 12.77 -11.70 7.42
C ASP A 56 11.57 -12.45 6.84
N MET A 57 11.64 -13.79 6.71
CA MET A 57 10.53 -14.58 6.20
C MET A 57 9.34 -14.56 7.15
N SER A 58 9.57 -14.62 8.46
CA SER A 58 8.51 -14.41 9.46
C SER A 58 7.91 -12.99 9.40
N LYS A 59 8.72 -11.95 9.16
CA LYS A 59 8.19 -10.58 8.99
C LYS A 59 7.30 -10.48 7.76
N TRP A 60 7.76 -11.00 6.63
CA TRP A 60 6.97 -11.04 5.40
C TRP A 60 5.68 -11.84 5.58
N GLN A 61 5.74 -12.98 6.27
CA GLN A 61 4.55 -13.76 6.59
C GLN A 61 3.53 -12.92 7.36
N ASN A 62 3.96 -12.22 8.42
CA ASN A 62 3.07 -11.42 9.25
C ASN A 62 2.39 -10.28 8.47
N LEU A 63 3.07 -9.72 7.45
CA LEU A 63 2.51 -8.69 6.58
C LEU A 63 1.58 -9.28 5.51
N LEU A 64 1.94 -10.43 4.95
CA LEU A 64 1.23 -11.02 3.81
C LEU A 64 -0.02 -11.80 4.23
N ILE A 65 -0.08 -12.39 5.42
CA ILE A 65 -1.27 -13.11 5.92
C ILE A 65 -2.54 -12.24 5.86
N PRO A 66 -2.61 -11.06 6.50
CA PRO A 66 -3.83 -10.25 6.49
C PRO A 66 -4.17 -9.77 5.08
N LEU A 67 -3.16 -9.54 4.23
CA LEU A 67 -3.39 -9.15 2.84
C LEU A 67 -4.01 -10.29 2.03
N MET A 68 -3.52 -11.52 2.19
CA MET A 68 -4.11 -12.69 1.53
C MET A 68 -5.51 -13.03 2.04
N ASP A 69 -5.82 -12.76 3.31
CA ASP A 69 -7.18 -12.92 3.84
C ASP A 69 -8.17 -12.04 3.07
N GLU A 70 -7.81 -10.78 2.79
CA GLU A 70 -8.67 -9.87 2.01
C GLU A 70 -8.76 -10.27 0.53
N PHE A 71 -7.70 -10.83 -0.05
CA PHE A 71 -7.74 -11.36 -1.42
C PHE A 71 -8.66 -12.58 -1.53
N VAL A 72 -8.63 -13.50 -0.56
CA VAL A 72 -9.55 -14.66 -0.53
C VAL A 72 -11.00 -14.18 -0.41
N LYS A 73 -11.29 -13.26 0.53
CA LYS A 73 -12.64 -12.68 0.67
C LYS A 73 -13.12 -12.01 -0.62
N SER A 74 -12.24 -11.25 -1.26
CA SER A 74 -12.54 -10.56 -2.52
C SER A 74 -12.80 -11.55 -3.66
N ALA A 75 -12.02 -12.63 -3.77
CA ALA A 75 -12.23 -13.69 -4.74
C ALA A 75 -13.55 -14.45 -4.50
N GLU A 76 -13.97 -14.61 -3.24
CA GLU A 76 -15.27 -15.20 -2.86
C GLU A 76 -16.47 -14.27 -3.12
N GLY A 77 -16.25 -13.06 -3.65
CA GLY A 77 -17.30 -12.10 -3.97
C GLY A 77 -17.67 -11.15 -2.82
N ASN A 78 -16.88 -11.10 -1.75
CA ASN A 78 -17.08 -10.20 -0.61
C ASN A 78 -15.88 -9.23 -0.43
N PRO A 79 -15.61 -8.33 -1.40
CA PRO A 79 -14.48 -7.41 -1.29
C PRO A 79 -14.71 -6.32 -0.22
N ASP A 80 -13.71 -6.07 0.62
CA ASP A 80 -13.69 -4.88 1.49
C ASP A 80 -13.16 -3.68 0.71
N LEU A 81 -14.06 -2.76 0.36
CA LEU A 81 -13.72 -1.54 -0.38
C LEU A 81 -12.76 -0.64 0.40
N THR A 82 -12.83 -0.63 1.74
CA THR A 82 -11.92 0.18 2.56
C THR A 82 -10.50 -0.35 2.46
N PHE A 83 -10.34 -1.68 2.44
CA PHE A 83 -9.06 -2.31 2.22
C PHE A 83 -8.50 -1.96 0.83
N TRP A 84 -9.28 -2.13 -0.24
CA TRP A 84 -8.82 -1.87 -1.61
C TRP A 84 -8.52 -0.39 -1.89
N ASP A 85 -9.25 0.53 -1.26
CA ASP A 85 -8.98 1.97 -1.35
C ASP A 85 -7.66 2.35 -0.64
N ASN A 86 -7.27 1.60 0.41
CA ASN A 86 -6.10 1.92 1.23
C ASN A 86 -4.88 1.02 0.98
N ILE A 87 -4.99 -0.04 0.16
CA ILE A 87 -3.93 -1.02 -0.10
C ILE A 87 -2.66 -0.36 -0.65
N CYS A 88 -2.81 0.68 -1.46
CA CYS A 88 -1.74 1.52 -1.97
C CYS A 88 -2.01 2.99 -1.60
N SER A 89 -1.96 3.29 -0.30
CA SER A 89 -2.15 4.64 0.22
C SER A 89 -0.82 5.37 0.42
N GLU A 90 -0.78 6.63 -0.03
CA GLU A 90 0.31 7.56 0.25
C GLU A 90 -0.12 8.49 1.41
N LYS A 91 0.73 8.63 2.43
CA LYS A 91 0.54 9.65 3.46
C LYS A 91 1.31 10.90 3.05
N GLY A 92 0.58 11.91 2.55
CA GLY A 92 1.15 13.23 2.29
C GLY A 92 1.68 13.89 3.55
N GLY A 93 2.66 14.78 3.39
CA GLY A 93 3.32 15.45 4.51
C GLY A 93 4.68 16.02 4.14
N GLY A 94 4.77 16.65 2.96
CA GLY A 94 5.95 17.44 2.59
C GLY A 94 6.13 18.63 3.56
N SER A 95 6.69 19.74 3.09
CA SER A 95 6.91 20.90 3.97
C SER A 95 5.64 21.64 4.42
N GLY A 96 4.43 21.16 4.08
CA GLY A 96 3.16 21.80 4.40
C GLY A 96 2.16 20.85 5.09
N PRO A 97 1.24 21.38 5.94
CA PRO A 97 0.22 20.60 6.60
C PRO A 97 -0.78 20.02 5.59
N THR A 98 -1.34 18.85 5.91
CA THR A 98 -2.39 18.17 5.12
C THR A 98 -3.80 18.74 5.34
N TYR A 99 -3.92 19.82 6.14
CA TYR A 99 -5.18 20.50 6.42
C TYR A 99 -5.08 21.97 6.05
N LEU A 100 -6.17 22.52 5.51
CA LEU A 100 -6.39 23.97 5.43
C LEU A 100 -7.28 24.36 6.60
N SER A 101 -6.77 25.24 7.47
CA SER A 101 -7.55 25.93 8.50
C SER A 101 -8.48 26.97 7.90
#